data_AF-A0A954QMJ3-F1
#
_entry.id   AF-A0A954QMJ3-F1
#
_cell.length_a   1.000
_cell.length_b   1.000
_cell.length_c   1.000
_cell.angle_alpha   90.00
_cell.angle_beta   90.00
_cell.angle_gamma   90.00
#
_symmetry.space_group_name_H-M   'P 1'
#
loop_
_entity.id
_entity.type
_entity.pdbx_description
1 polymer ?
#
loop_
_entity_poly.entity_id
_entity_poly.type
_entity_poly.pdbx_seq_one_letter_code
_entity_poly.pdbx_strand_id
1 'polypeptide(L)'
;AYVVDAPVWRISYRLEKRPDAVVLQGWAHVNNVTGNDWPGVELVLRSGQPTTFHADLFAPLIAERPSLGWSVFGFPENLNLISQWFGMAPPARFSQQRSRRLGIGFGGGMGGMGFGGFGGGSDGNEAASDPPSQDEMRLNLTRGVEPVAEQGRAVQEVQFRLSDPVNLESGKSASLPIFSQQLPATSFSLVIDHGETDNLISRRAIELVNTTPHALVPGPVSVMDSGAFVGDSTLERLSQQGTARVLYGIDRGLIVSRTDTPHVDSVNRIDVTKEDVQAHRRESFDIRLQLRNEDSEARMVVYDLQLSESDGQLFHIARPDPVDTNLDRAIFRVSVPSAASQELVIRLERDYSDTMRLSSVSTSLIDEWLRGDTQMSPSTRDKLTALATLQRNISENEATLKQLGDERQQLIDEQKRTRSNIESLGSDTAPAATFTAALMELEASIQKLNQQIAEHTKVARQFDDQRAELMTGK
;
A
#
# COMPACT_ATOMS: atom_id res chain seq x y z
N ALA A 1 -41.95 -7.10 -30.32
CA ALA A 1 -40.69 -7.31 -29.57
C ALA A 1 -39.62 -7.68 -30.59
N TYR A 2 -38.53 -6.92 -30.68
CA TYR A 2 -37.42 -7.28 -31.57
C TYR A 2 -36.78 -8.57 -31.03
N VAL A 3 -36.52 -9.52 -31.92
CA VAL A 3 -35.93 -10.84 -31.62
C VAL A 3 -34.40 -10.76 -31.48
N VAL A 4 -33.82 -9.59 -31.74
CA VAL A 4 -32.37 -9.35 -31.75
C VAL A 4 -32.04 -8.36 -30.64
N ASP A 5 -30.99 -8.68 -29.87
CA ASP A 5 -30.47 -7.80 -28.83
C ASP A 5 -30.09 -6.43 -29.39
N ALA A 6 -30.30 -5.38 -28.60
CA ALA A 6 -29.97 -4.02 -29.00
C ALA A 6 -28.45 -3.89 -29.23
N PRO A 7 -28.00 -3.18 -30.29
CA PRO A 7 -26.59 -2.98 -30.56
C PRO A 7 -25.91 -2.21 -29.42
N VAL A 8 -24.78 -2.74 -28.93
CA VAL A 8 -23.96 -2.10 -27.89
C VAL A 8 -22.95 -1.16 -28.55
N TRP A 9 -22.76 0.02 -27.93
CA TRP A 9 -21.74 0.99 -28.32
C TRP A 9 -20.70 1.18 -27.20
N ARG A 10 -19.49 1.59 -27.58
CA ARG A 10 -18.38 1.91 -26.67
C ARG A 10 -17.92 3.34 -26.90
N ILE A 11 -17.42 4.00 -25.86
CA ILE A 11 -16.84 5.34 -25.98
C ILE A 11 -15.33 5.29 -25.82
N SER A 12 -14.62 6.13 -26.57
CA SER A 12 -13.22 6.45 -26.32
C SER A 12 -13.00 7.95 -26.43
N TYR A 13 -11.89 8.41 -25.86
CA TYR A 13 -11.52 9.81 -25.87
C TYR A 13 -10.15 10.01 -26.52
N ARG A 14 -9.99 11.17 -27.15
CA ARG A 14 -8.68 11.69 -27.53
C ARG A 14 -8.49 13.05 -26.86
N LEU A 15 -7.38 13.20 -26.14
CA LEU A 15 -6.93 14.46 -25.55
C LEU A 15 -5.81 15.05 -26.39
N GLU A 16 -6.03 16.21 -26.98
CA GLU A 16 -4.98 16.96 -27.67
C GLU A 16 -4.50 18.11 -26.81
N LYS A 17 -3.24 18.03 -26.37
CA LYS A 17 -2.62 19.03 -25.50
C LYS A 17 -2.32 20.32 -26.25
N ARG A 18 -2.66 21.44 -25.62
CA ARG A 18 -2.30 22.82 -26.00
C ARG A 18 -1.63 23.49 -24.78
N PRO A 19 -1.01 24.68 -24.93
CA PRO A 19 -0.28 25.32 -23.83
C PRO A 19 -1.10 25.49 -22.54
N ASP A 20 -2.33 26.01 -22.64
CA ASP A 20 -3.18 26.34 -21.47
C ASP A 20 -4.54 25.60 -21.45
N ALA A 21 -4.70 24.58 -22.29
CA ALA A 21 -5.95 23.85 -22.44
C ALA A 21 -5.72 22.48 -23.08
N VAL A 22 -6.76 21.65 -23.08
CA VAL A 22 -6.83 20.44 -23.90
C VAL A 22 -8.06 20.47 -24.78
N VAL A 23 -7.97 19.91 -25.98
CA VAL A 23 -9.16 19.59 -26.78
C VAL A 23 -9.51 18.14 -26.49
N LEU A 24 -10.66 17.92 -25.86
CA LEU A 24 -11.23 16.61 -25.62
C LEU A 24 -12.19 16.24 -26.76
N GLN A 25 -11.89 15.14 -27.43
CA GLN A 25 -12.74 14.57 -28.47
C GLN A 25 -13.32 13.25 -27.99
N GLY A 26 -14.64 13.09 -28.09
CA GLY A 26 -15.34 11.84 -27.78
C GLY A 26 -15.70 11.08 -29.06
N TRP A 27 -15.46 9.77 -29.07
CA TRP A 27 -15.77 8.88 -30.19
C TRP A 27 -16.65 7.72 -29.75
N ALA A 28 -17.72 7.46 -30.51
CA ALA A 28 -18.60 6.32 -30.33
C ALA A 28 -18.23 5.21 -31.29
N HIS A 29 -17.90 4.04 -30.76
CA HIS A 29 -17.70 2.83 -31.52
C HIS A 29 -19.01 2.03 -31.52
N VAL A 30 -19.69 2.01 -32.65
CA VAL A 30 -21.01 1.40 -32.82
C VAL A 30 -20.89 0.17 -33.71
N ASN A 31 -21.56 -0.92 -33.31
CA ASN A 31 -21.58 -2.17 -34.07
C ASN A 31 -23.01 -2.44 -34.53
N ASN A 32 -23.22 -2.57 -35.84
CA ASN A 32 -24.54 -2.96 -36.35
C ASN A 32 -24.69 -4.49 -36.30
N VAL A 33 -25.28 -4.98 -35.22
CA VAL A 33 -25.59 -6.42 -35.02
C VAL A 33 -27.06 -6.75 -35.30
N THR A 34 -27.81 -5.82 -35.90
CA THR A 34 -29.28 -5.94 -36.02
C THR A 34 -29.73 -6.84 -37.17
N GLY A 35 -28.81 -7.27 -38.03
CA GLY A 35 -29.11 -8.07 -39.22
C GLY A 35 -29.59 -7.26 -40.43
N ASN A 36 -29.88 -5.96 -40.28
CA ASN A 36 -30.31 -5.07 -41.36
C ASN A 36 -29.34 -3.90 -41.51
N ASP A 37 -29.19 -3.41 -42.74
CA ASP A 37 -28.43 -2.19 -43.01
C ASP A 37 -29.13 -0.97 -42.40
N TRP A 38 -28.33 0.02 -41.98
CA TRP A 38 -28.82 1.31 -41.49
C TRP A 38 -28.57 2.39 -42.53
N PRO A 39 -29.50 2.67 -43.46
CA PRO A 39 -29.34 3.74 -44.45
C PRO A 39 -29.86 5.07 -43.90
N GLY A 40 -28.94 6.00 -43.58
CA GLY A 40 -29.27 7.37 -43.18
C GLY A 40 -30.10 7.46 -41.91
N VAL A 41 -29.82 6.64 -40.90
CA VAL A 41 -30.59 6.61 -39.65
C VAL A 41 -30.18 7.75 -38.71
N GLU A 42 -31.14 8.32 -37.97
CA GLU A 42 -30.83 9.14 -36.80
C GLU A 42 -30.35 8.22 -35.67
N LEU A 43 -29.15 8.46 -35.16
CA LEU A 43 -28.56 7.66 -34.10
C LEU A 43 -28.50 8.46 -32.80
N VAL A 44 -29.15 7.91 -31.78
CA VAL A 44 -29.14 8.43 -30.41
C VAL A 44 -28.45 7.41 -29.51
N LEU A 45 -27.29 7.77 -28.98
CA LEU A 45 -26.50 6.96 -28.08
C LEU A 45 -26.81 7.34 -26.65
N ARG A 46 -27.07 6.34 -25.81
CA ARG A 46 -27.40 6.54 -24.40
C ARG A 46 -26.38 5.83 -23.54
N SER A 47 -25.83 6.53 -22.56
CA SER A 47 -25.00 5.97 -21.51
C SER A 47 -25.83 5.86 -20.24
N GLY A 48 -26.56 4.75 -20.12
CA GLY A 48 -27.24 4.36 -18.89
C GLY A 48 -26.88 2.91 -18.58
N GLN A 49 -26.95 2.53 -17.31
CA GLN A 49 -26.92 1.14 -16.87
C GLN A 49 -28.32 0.75 -16.37
N PRO A 50 -29.33 0.65 -17.25
CA PRO A 50 -30.66 0.25 -16.82
C PRO A 50 -30.63 -1.21 -16.33
N THR A 51 -31.23 -1.48 -15.17
CA THR A 51 -31.53 -2.86 -14.76
C THR A 51 -32.66 -3.38 -15.65
N THR A 52 -32.37 -4.36 -16.51
CA THR A 52 -33.34 -4.98 -17.41
C THR A 52 -33.77 -6.36 -16.91
N PHE A 53 -35.05 -6.70 -17.09
CA PHE A 53 -35.53 -8.07 -16.89
C PHE A 53 -35.30 -8.90 -18.17
N HIS A 54 -34.60 -10.02 -18.05
CA HIS A 54 -34.55 -11.03 -19.11
C HIS A 54 -35.49 -12.18 -18.71
N ALA A 55 -36.56 -12.37 -19.47
CA ALA A 55 -37.46 -13.50 -19.33
C ALA A 55 -37.43 -14.30 -20.63
N ASP A 56 -37.01 -15.55 -20.56
CA ASP A 56 -37.10 -16.45 -21.70
C ASP A 56 -38.57 -16.81 -21.94
N LEU A 57 -39.20 -16.07 -22.85
CA LEU A 57 -40.62 -16.25 -23.20
C LEU A 57 -40.87 -17.51 -24.04
N PHE A 58 -39.82 -18.13 -24.57
CA PHE A 58 -39.91 -19.26 -25.48
C PHE A 58 -39.52 -20.58 -24.83
N ALA A 59 -38.83 -20.55 -23.69
CA ALA A 59 -38.64 -21.72 -22.85
C ALA A 59 -39.94 -22.08 -22.10
N PRO A 60 -40.57 -23.24 -22.36
CA PRO A 60 -41.70 -23.69 -21.56
C PRO A 60 -41.22 -24.00 -20.13
N LEU A 61 -41.76 -23.27 -19.16
CA LEU A 61 -41.55 -23.56 -17.75
C LEU A 61 -42.41 -24.78 -17.36
N ILE A 62 -41.75 -25.90 -17.09
CA ILE A 62 -42.43 -27.11 -16.59
C ILE A 62 -42.32 -27.10 -15.07
N ALA A 63 -43.46 -27.01 -14.39
CA ALA A 63 -43.51 -27.20 -12.94
C ALA A 63 -43.33 -28.69 -12.61
N GLU A 64 -42.27 -29.04 -11.89
CA GLU A 64 -42.19 -30.36 -11.26
C GLU A 64 -43.21 -30.42 -10.12
N ARG A 65 -44.27 -31.21 -10.33
CA ARG A 65 -45.21 -31.52 -9.25
C ARG A 65 -44.58 -32.58 -8.36
N PRO A 66 -44.55 -32.39 -7.03
CA PRO A 66 -44.08 -33.43 -6.13
C PRO A 66 -44.93 -34.69 -6.31
N SER A 67 -44.25 -35.81 -6.57
CA SER A 67 -44.85 -37.13 -6.60
C SER A 67 -45.11 -37.56 -5.16
N LEU A 68 -46.37 -37.71 -4.77
CA LEU A 68 -46.74 -38.30 -3.47
C LEU A 68 -46.42 -39.81 -3.39
N GLY A 69 -45.95 -40.43 -4.47
CA GLY A 69 -45.55 -41.84 -4.49
C GLY A 69 -46.67 -42.76 -3.97
N TRP A 70 -46.30 -43.75 -3.15
CA TRP A 70 -47.25 -44.69 -2.53
C TRP A 70 -47.95 -44.11 -1.29
N SER A 71 -47.59 -42.92 -0.81
CA SER A 71 -48.20 -42.31 0.37
C SER A 71 -49.69 -42.00 0.20
N VAL A 72 -50.13 -41.85 -1.06
CA VAL A 72 -51.56 -41.70 -1.41
C VAL A 72 -52.39 -42.90 -0.95
N PHE A 73 -51.78 -44.08 -0.83
CA PHE A 73 -52.44 -45.29 -0.34
C PHE A 73 -52.14 -45.57 1.15
N GLY A 74 -51.58 -44.59 1.88
CA GLY A 74 -51.29 -44.68 3.31
C GLY A 74 -49.96 -45.35 3.67
N PHE A 75 -49.08 -45.60 2.69
CA PHE A 75 -47.73 -46.15 2.96
C PHE A 75 -46.78 -45.04 3.45
N PRO A 76 -45.89 -45.32 4.43
CA PRO A 76 -44.83 -44.39 4.83
C PRO A 76 -43.86 -44.12 3.68
N GLU A 77 -43.38 -42.88 3.52
CA GLU A 77 -42.46 -42.49 2.42
C GLU A 77 -41.13 -43.26 2.42
N ASN A 78 -40.72 -43.80 3.57
CA ASN A 78 -39.50 -44.60 3.71
C ASN A 78 -39.70 -46.11 3.52
N LEU A 79 -40.92 -46.56 3.17
CA LEU A 79 -41.22 -47.97 2.98
C LEU A 79 -40.79 -48.42 1.57
N ASN A 80 -39.75 -49.24 1.51
CA ASN A 80 -39.18 -49.70 0.24
C ASN A 80 -39.93 -50.95 -0.28
N LEU A 81 -40.96 -50.74 -1.11
CA LEU A 81 -41.77 -51.81 -1.69
C LEU A 81 -41.14 -52.33 -2.98
N ILE A 82 -40.73 -53.60 -2.96
CA ILE A 82 -40.12 -54.27 -4.11
C ILE A 82 -41.17 -55.20 -4.73
N SER A 83 -41.36 -55.13 -6.05
CA SER A 83 -42.26 -56.05 -6.75
C SER A 83 -41.67 -57.46 -6.78
N GLN A 84 -42.41 -58.42 -6.24
CA GLN A 84 -42.09 -59.87 -6.27
C GLN A 84 -42.10 -60.50 -7.68
N TRP A 85 -42.46 -59.74 -8.73
CA TRP A 85 -42.47 -60.20 -10.12
C TRP A 85 -41.20 -59.86 -10.92
N PHE A 86 -40.21 -59.20 -10.31
CA PHE A 86 -38.92 -58.87 -10.95
C PHE A 86 -37.91 -60.05 -10.99
N GLY A 87 -38.40 -61.28 -11.06
CA GLY A 87 -37.62 -62.46 -11.45
C GLY A 87 -37.87 -62.92 -12.89
N MET A 88 -38.93 -62.42 -13.54
CA MET A 88 -39.21 -62.67 -14.96
C MET A 88 -39.12 -61.36 -15.71
N ALA A 89 -38.17 -61.29 -16.66
CA ALA A 89 -38.17 -60.22 -17.65
C ALA A 89 -39.56 -60.16 -18.30
N PRO A 90 -40.24 -59.00 -18.31
CA PRO A 90 -41.50 -58.89 -19.03
C PRO A 90 -41.23 -59.22 -20.50
N PRO A 91 -42.07 -60.03 -21.17
CA PRO A 91 -41.92 -60.27 -22.59
C PRO A 91 -41.96 -58.91 -23.30
N ALA A 92 -40.91 -58.62 -24.05
CA ALA A 92 -40.77 -57.37 -24.81
C ALA A 92 -42.06 -57.15 -25.61
N ARG A 93 -42.84 -56.14 -25.21
CA ARG A 93 -44.04 -55.75 -25.96
C ARG A 93 -43.59 -55.11 -27.27
N PHE A 94 -44.07 -55.71 -28.36
CA PHE A 94 -44.27 -55.13 -29.69
C PHE A 94 -43.21 -54.12 -30.12
N SER A 95 -42.07 -54.66 -30.56
CA SER A 95 -41.30 -54.02 -31.63
C SER A 95 -42.21 -53.90 -32.86
N GLN A 96 -42.71 -52.70 -33.15
CA GLN A 96 -43.16 -52.40 -34.51
C GLN A 96 -41.95 -52.51 -35.43
N GLN A 97 -41.91 -53.62 -36.13
CA GLN A 97 -40.87 -53.94 -37.07
C GLN A 97 -41.31 -53.56 -38.47
N ARG A 98 -40.41 -52.85 -39.15
CA ARG A 98 -40.25 -52.63 -40.61
C ARG A 98 -40.89 -51.34 -41.13
N SER A 99 -40.13 -50.50 -41.84
CA SER A 99 -39.20 -50.89 -42.91
C SER A 99 -37.74 -50.49 -42.70
N ARG A 100 -36.88 -51.50 -42.89
CA ARG A 100 -35.45 -51.39 -43.21
C ARG A 100 -35.25 -50.65 -44.54
N ARG A 101 -34.33 -49.69 -44.58
CA ARG A 101 -33.22 -49.74 -45.55
C ARG A 101 -31.90 -49.71 -44.77
N LEU A 102 -31.09 -50.72 -45.07
CA LEU A 102 -29.82 -51.07 -44.43
C LEU A 102 -28.74 -50.02 -44.68
N GLY A 103 -27.75 -49.94 -43.78
CA GLY A 103 -26.43 -49.50 -44.20
C GLY A 103 -25.36 -49.19 -43.16
N ILE A 104 -25.20 -50.01 -42.12
CA ILE A 104 -23.90 -50.36 -41.47
C ILE A 104 -22.99 -49.19 -41.03
N GLY A 105 -23.00 -48.89 -39.73
CA GLY A 105 -21.92 -48.20 -39.03
C GLY A 105 -21.28 -49.13 -37.99
N PHE A 106 -20.02 -49.50 -38.19
CA PHE A 106 -19.11 -49.94 -37.13
C PHE A 106 -18.31 -48.71 -36.69
N GLY A 107 -18.30 -48.34 -35.40
CA GLY A 107 -17.18 -48.62 -34.47
C GLY A 107 -15.92 -47.85 -34.90
N GLY A 108 -15.52 -46.74 -34.30
CA GLY A 108 -15.15 -46.56 -32.89
C GLY A 108 -13.63 -46.73 -32.74
N GLY A 109 -12.91 -45.68 -32.32
CA GLY A 109 -11.54 -45.83 -31.80
C GLY A 109 -10.50 -44.82 -32.30
N MET A 110 -10.18 -43.87 -31.43
CA MET A 110 -8.85 -43.28 -31.12
C MET A 110 -7.70 -43.32 -32.14
N GLY A 111 -7.06 -42.15 -32.28
CA GLY A 111 -5.60 -42.04 -32.20
C GLY A 111 -4.91 -41.42 -33.41
N GLY A 112 -3.99 -40.49 -33.15
CA GLY A 112 -2.86 -40.24 -34.05
C GLY A 112 -2.70 -38.79 -34.51
N MET A 113 -1.70 -38.13 -33.92
CA MET A 113 -0.97 -37.02 -34.55
C MET A 113 -0.51 -37.39 -35.97
N GLY A 114 -0.40 -36.39 -36.85
CA GLY A 114 0.27 -36.56 -38.14
C GLY A 114 0.35 -35.27 -38.94
N PHE A 115 1.45 -34.54 -38.75
CA PHE A 115 1.92 -33.47 -39.62
C PHE A 115 2.33 -34.00 -41.01
N GLY A 116 2.23 -33.13 -42.03
CA GLY A 116 2.78 -33.30 -43.38
C GLY A 116 1.69 -33.63 -44.41
N GLY A 117 1.53 -32.97 -45.55
CA GLY A 117 2.43 -32.16 -46.37
C GLY A 117 2.01 -32.37 -47.84
N PHE A 118 2.53 -31.54 -48.75
CA PHE A 118 2.22 -31.41 -50.20
C PHE A 118 1.01 -30.51 -50.48
N GLY A 119 1.16 -29.30 -51.03
CA GLY A 119 1.94 -28.92 -52.21
C GLY A 119 0.94 -28.70 -53.36
N GLY A 120 0.93 -27.64 -54.18
CA GLY A 120 1.80 -26.50 -54.44
C GLY A 120 1.32 -25.81 -55.73
N GLY A 121 1.71 -24.56 -55.97
CA GLY A 121 1.66 -23.82 -57.27
C GLY A 121 0.35 -23.04 -57.52
N SER A 122 0.34 -21.70 -57.52
CA SER A 122 0.79 -20.74 -58.57
C SER A 122 -0.10 -20.81 -59.82
N ASP A 123 -0.72 -19.76 -60.39
CA ASP A 123 -0.49 -18.32 -60.42
C ASP A 123 -1.83 -17.59 -60.71
N GLY A 124 -1.93 -16.29 -60.40
CA GLY A 124 -3.10 -15.50 -60.83
C GLY A 124 -3.16 -14.05 -60.33
N ASN A 125 -2.16 -13.24 -60.69
CA ASN A 125 -2.19 -11.79 -60.98
C ASN A 125 -3.39 -10.97 -60.41
N GLU A 126 -3.17 -10.20 -59.33
CA GLU A 126 -4.06 -9.11 -58.91
C GLU A 126 -3.31 -7.77 -58.86
N ALA A 127 -3.94 -6.78 -59.46
CA ALA A 127 -3.42 -5.44 -59.70
C ALA A 127 -3.22 -4.66 -58.39
N ALA A 128 -2.07 -4.00 -58.30
CA ALA A 128 -1.81 -2.99 -57.29
C ALA A 128 -2.83 -1.85 -57.41
N SER A 129 -3.58 -1.61 -56.33
CA SER A 129 -4.31 -0.37 -56.11
C SER A 129 -3.41 0.56 -55.30
N ASP A 130 -3.18 1.77 -55.81
CA ASP A 130 -2.38 2.80 -55.16
C ASP A 130 -2.91 3.13 -53.76
N PRO A 131 -2.04 3.45 -52.78
CA PRO A 131 -2.47 4.03 -51.53
C PRO A 131 -3.06 5.43 -51.77
N PRO A 132 -4.17 5.80 -51.10
CA PRO A 132 -4.76 7.13 -51.29
C PRO A 132 -3.79 8.22 -50.83
N SER A 133 -3.73 9.30 -51.61
CA SER A 133 -2.86 10.45 -51.37
C SER A 133 -3.23 11.22 -50.09
N GLN A 134 -2.23 11.88 -49.48
CA GLN A 134 -2.33 12.59 -48.20
C GLN A 134 -3.37 13.73 -48.14
N ASP A 135 -3.93 14.14 -49.28
CA ASP A 135 -4.95 15.19 -49.35
C ASP A 135 -6.38 14.72 -49.06
N GLU A 136 -6.68 13.41 -49.11
CA GLU A 136 -8.01 12.88 -48.79
C GLU A 136 -8.26 12.71 -47.26
N MET A 137 -7.23 12.90 -46.43
CA MET A 137 -7.30 12.73 -44.97
C MET A 137 -7.51 14.03 -44.19
N ARG A 138 -7.90 15.13 -44.84
CA ARG A 138 -8.32 16.36 -44.17
C ARG A 138 -9.82 16.34 -43.94
N LEU A 139 -10.26 15.52 -42.97
CA LEU A 139 -11.57 15.71 -42.34
C LEU A 139 -11.60 17.13 -41.77
N ASN A 140 -12.56 17.92 -42.24
CA ASN A 140 -12.74 19.32 -41.85
C ASN A 140 -13.35 19.35 -40.43
N LEU A 141 -12.48 19.24 -39.41
CA LEU A 141 -12.74 19.08 -37.98
C LEU A 141 -13.41 20.28 -37.29
N THR A 142 -13.90 21.27 -38.04
CA THR A 142 -14.50 22.51 -37.52
C THR A 142 -16.03 22.47 -37.46
N ARG A 143 -16.69 21.41 -37.95
CA ARG A 143 -18.13 21.21 -37.74
C ARG A 143 -18.35 20.46 -36.44
N GLY A 144 -18.45 21.22 -35.34
CA GLY A 144 -18.84 20.69 -34.05
C GLY A 144 -20.27 20.17 -34.07
N VAL A 145 -20.48 18.98 -33.51
CA VAL A 145 -21.81 18.48 -33.10
C VAL A 145 -22.24 19.32 -31.89
N GLU A 146 -23.36 20.03 -32.01
CA GLU A 146 -23.97 20.68 -30.83
C GLU A 146 -24.76 19.63 -30.04
N PRO A 147 -24.47 19.43 -28.73
CA PRO A 147 -25.27 18.56 -27.90
C PRO A 147 -26.63 19.21 -27.64
N VAL A 148 -27.70 18.65 -28.22
CA VAL A 148 -29.07 19.01 -27.85
C VAL A 148 -29.46 18.20 -26.62
N ALA A 149 -29.36 18.85 -25.46
CA ALA A 149 -29.81 18.32 -24.17
C ALA A 149 -31.33 18.49 -24.03
N GLU A 150 -32.11 17.43 -24.23
CA GLU A 150 -33.46 17.39 -23.68
C GLU A 150 -33.36 17.27 -22.15
N GLN A 151 -33.80 18.30 -21.43
CA GLN A 151 -33.87 18.27 -19.97
C GLN A 151 -34.95 17.28 -19.50
N GLY A 152 -34.56 16.01 -19.37
CA GLY A 152 -35.16 15.07 -18.44
C GLY A 152 -34.24 14.92 -17.24
N ARG A 153 -34.72 15.22 -16.03
CA ARG A 153 -34.00 14.94 -14.78
C ARG A 153 -33.81 13.43 -14.61
N ALA A 154 -32.78 12.88 -15.24
CA ALA A 154 -32.16 11.61 -14.88
C ALA A 154 -30.68 11.91 -14.63
N VAL A 155 -30.31 12.04 -13.36
CA VAL A 155 -28.94 12.37 -12.89
C VAL A 155 -27.88 11.31 -13.33
N GLN A 156 -28.30 10.27 -14.05
CA GLN A 156 -27.49 9.10 -14.41
C GLN A 156 -27.39 8.78 -15.90
N GLU A 157 -28.13 9.45 -16.80
CA GLU A 157 -28.11 9.14 -18.24
C GLU A 157 -27.53 10.32 -19.04
N VAL A 158 -26.53 10.04 -19.89
CA VAL A 158 -26.04 11.01 -20.89
C VAL A 158 -26.50 10.53 -22.26
N GLN A 159 -27.15 11.42 -23.00
CA GLN A 159 -27.63 11.16 -24.35
C GLN A 159 -26.79 11.95 -25.35
N PHE A 160 -26.28 11.25 -26.36
CA PHE A 160 -25.59 11.85 -27.48
C PHE A 160 -26.39 11.62 -28.75
N ARG A 161 -26.89 12.70 -29.34
CA ARG A 161 -27.59 12.68 -30.64
C ARG A 161 -26.61 13.11 -31.72
N LEU A 162 -26.36 12.24 -32.69
CA LEU A 162 -25.51 12.60 -33.83
C LEU A 162 -26.30 13.51 -34.78
N SER A 163 -25.67 14.60 -35.22
CA SER A 163 -26.31 15.58 -36.10
C SER A 163 -26.46 15.08 -37.55
N ASP A 164 -25.54 14.23 -38.00
CA ASP A 164 -25.53 13.71 -39.37
C ASP A 164 -26.15 12.30 -39.42
N PRO A 165 -26.97 11.99 -40.46
CA PRO A 165 -27.48 10.65 -40.68
C PRO A 165 -26.35 9.62 -40.82
N VAL A 166 -26.51 8.46 -40.17
CA VAL A 166 -25.49 7.41 -40.15
C VAL A 166 -25.81 6.34 -41.18
N ASN A 167 -24.82 5.97 -42.00
CA ASN A 167 -24.88 4.81 -42.88
C ASN A 167 -24.00 3.68 -42.32
N LEU A 168 -24.59 2.54 -41.97
CA LEU A 168 -23.83 1.39 -41.45
C LEU A 168 -24.44 0.05 -41.89
N GLU A 169 -23.73 -0.68 -42.75
CA GLU A 169 -24.14 -2.02 -43.20
C GLU A 169 -24.21 -3.03 -42.04
N SER A 170 -25.05 -4.04 -42.21
CA SER A 170 -25.19 -5.15 -41.27
C SER A 170 -23.85 -5.87 -41.05
N GLY A 171 -23.50 -6.10 -39.79
CA GLY A 171 -22.25 -6.74 -39.38
C GLY A 171 -21.01 -5.85 -39.44
N LYS A 172 -21.14 -4.56 -39.78
CA LYS A 172 -20.03 -3.60 -39.78
C LYS A 172 -19.98 -2.77 -38.48
N SER A 173 -18.82 -2.15 -38.28
CA SER A 173 -18.55 -1.24 -37.15
C SER A 173 -18.12 0.12 -37.67
N ALA A 174 -18.52 1.18 -36.98
CA ALA A 174 -18.10 2.55 -37.27
C ALA A 174 -17.63 3.26 -36.00
N SER A 175 -16.65 4.16 -36.15
CA SER A 175 -16.22 5.10 -35.12
C SER A 175 -16.72 6.49 -35.48
N LEU A 176 -17.68 6.99 -34.70
CA LEU A 176 -18.42 8.22 -34.98
C LEU A 176 -18.02 9.30 -33.98
N PRO A 177 -17.62 10.50 -34.43
CA PRO A 177 -17.31 11.59 -33.52
C PRO A 177 -18.60 12.05 -32.83
N ILE A 178 -18.55 12.19 -31.50
CA ILE A 178 -19.71 12.55 -30.69
C ILE A 178 -19.66 14.03 -30.29
N PHE A 179 -18.49 14.49 -29.85
CA PHE A 179 -18.26 15.88 -29.48
C PHE A 179 -16.77 16.22 -29.56
N SER A 180 -16.48 17.51 -29.65
CA SER A 180 -15.13 18.07 -29.57
C SER A 180 -15.21 19.37 -28.79
N GLN A 181 -14.59 19.42 -27.61
CA GLN A 181 -14.67 20.58 -26.73
C GLN A 181 -13.30 20.91 -26.13
N GLN A 182 -13.00 22.20 -26.06
CA GLN A 182 -11.83 22.69 -25.34
C GLN A 182 -12.14 22.77 -23.85
N LEU A 183 -11.29 22.14 -23.03
CA LEU A 183 -11.39 22.13 -21.58
C LEU A 183 -10.19 22.84 -20.96
N PRO A 184 -10.38 23.61 -19.87
CA PRO A 184 -9.29 24.10 -19.04
C PRO A 184 -8.47 22.92 -18.51
N ALA A 185 -7.15 23.02 -18.62
CA ALA A 185 -6.26 21.96 -18.19
C ALA A 185 -4.89 22.49 -17.78
N THR A 186 -4.28 21.84 -16.79
CA THR A 186 -2.93 22.14 -16.31
C THR A 186 -2.06 20.90 -16.43
N SER A 187 -0.89 21.03 -17.05
CA SER A 187 0.10 19.94 -17.16
C SER A 187 1.11 20.00 -16.01
N PHE A 188 1.46 18.84 -15.45
CA PHE A 188 2.48 18.72 -14.41
C PHE A 188 3.10 17.32 -14.41
N SER A 189 4.19 17.18 -13.67
CA SER A 189 4.86 15.91 -13.40
C SER A 189 4.47 15.45 -12.00
N LEU A 190 3.76 14.34 -11.90
CA LEU A 190 3.36 13.73 -10.63
C LEU A 190 4.45 12.77 -10.16
N VAL A 191 4.84 12.90 -8.90
CA VAL A 191 5.71 11.95 -8.20
C VAL A 191 4.92 11.46 -7.01
N ILE A 192 4.64 10.15 -6.97
CA ILE A 192 3.99 9.52 -5.82
C ILE A 192 5.08 8.80 -5.04
N ASP A 193 5.18 9.12 -3.76
CA ASP A 193 6.17 8.53 -2.87
C ASP A 193 5.48 7.70 -1.80
N HIS A 194 5.74 6.40 -1.81
CA HIS A 194 5.23 5.43 -0.85
C HIS A 194 6.21 5.17 0.31
N GLY A 195 7.19 6.05 0.53
CA GLY A 195 8.28 5.87 1.48
C GLY A 195 9.50 5.15 0.89
N GLU A 196 9.57 5.00 -0.43
CA GLU A 196 10.66 4.29 -1.11
C GLU A 196 11.90 5.18 -1.20
N THR A 197 13.05 4.68 -0.72
CA THR A 197 14.33 5.39 -0.83
C THR A 197 14.96 5.11 -2.19
N ASP A 198 15.62 6.13 -2.75
CA ASP A 198 16.23 6.15 -4.09
C ASP A 198 15.27 6.30 -5.28
N ASN A 199 15.71 7.11 -6.26
CA ASN A 199 15.12 7.36 -7.58
C ASN A 199 13.61 7.10 -7.74
N LEU A 200 12.81 8.14 -7.50
CA LEU A 200 11.37 8.08 -7.66
C LEU A 200 10.97 8.22 -9.14
N ILE A 201 9.91 7.50 -9.53
CA ILE A 201 9.36 7.56 -10.88
C ILE A 201 8.42 8.77 -10.98
N SER A 202 8.78 9.70 -11.87
CA SER A 202 7.93 10.81 -12.26
C SER A 202 7.01 10.40 -13.43
N ARG A 203 5.75 10.84 -13.37
CA ARG A 203 4.74 10.58 -14.42
C ARG A 203 4.14 11.89 -14.91
N ARG A 204 4.00 12.01 -16.22
CA ARG A 204 3.30 13.13 -16.84
C ARG A 204 1.80 13.02 -16.57
N ALA A 205 1.21 14.13 -16.12
CA ALA A 205 -0.20 14.22 -15.82
C ALA A 205 -0.82 15.52 -16.36
N ILE A 206 -2.11 15.44 -16.68
CA ILE A 206 -2.96 16.58 -16.99
C ILE A 206 -4.10 16.59 -15.97
N GLU A 207 -4.27 17.70 -15.28
CA GLU A 207 -5.48 17.97 -14.49
C GLU A 207 -6.42 18.79 -15.36
N LEU A 208 -7.61 18.24 -15.64
CA LEU A 208 -8.63 18.86 -16.48
C LEU A 208 -9.91 19.12 -15.69
N VAL A 209 -10.62 20.18 -16.05
CA VAL A 209 -11.92 20.52 -15.47
C VAL A 209 -13.02 20.30 -16.50
N ASN A 210 -14.04 19.52 -16.13
CA ASN A 210 -15.18 19.28 -17.00
C ASN A 210 -16.09 20.50 -17.06
N THR A 211 -15.87 21.34 -18.07
CA THR A 211 -16.73 22.48 -18.40
C THR A 211 -17.78 22.15 -19.47
N THR A 212 -17.92 20.88 -19.86
CA THR A 212 -18.99 20.45 -20.77
C THR A 212 -20.36 20.53 -20.07
N PRO A 213 -21.47 20.68 -20.82
CA PRO A 213 -22.81 20.71 -20.24
C PRO A 213 -23.28 19.35 -19.69
N HIS A 214 -22.45 18.31 -19.75
CA HIS A 214 -22.80 16.93 -19.37
C HIS A 214 -21.70 16.30 -18.49
N ALA A 215 -22.05 15.19 -17.83
CA ALA A 215 -21.02 14.37 -17.22
C ALA A 215 -20.27 13.60 -18.31
N LEU A 216 -18.95 13.48 -18.19
CA LEU A 216 -18.18 12.57 -19.03
C LEU A 216 -18.28 11.16 -18.45
N VAL A 217 -18.48 10.19 -19.34
CA VAL A 217 -18.61 8.78 -18.97
C VAL A 217 -17.24 8.10 -18.94
N PRO A 218 -17.07 7.01 -18.18
CA PRO A 218 -15.79 6.29 -18.14
C PRO A 218 -15.38 5.77 -19.53
N GLY A 219 -14.10 5.85 -19.85
CA GLY A 219 -13.57 5.33 -21.11
C GLY A 219 -12.06 5.47 -21.25
N PRO A 220 -11.44 4.75 -22.20
CA PRO A 220 -10.03 4.91 -22.53
C PRO A 220 -9.77 6.28 -23.16
N VAL A 221 -8.58 6.83 -22.90
CA VAL A 221 -8.14 8.13 -23.39
C VAL A 221 -6.78 7.97 -24.07
N SER A 222 -6.66 8.39 -25.32
CA SER A 222 -5.36 8.55 -25.97
C SER A 222 -4.92 10.01 -25.90
N VAL A 223 -3.71 10.25 -25.41
CA VAL A 223 -3.15 11.59 -25.23
C VAL A 223 -2.18 11.91 -26.38
N MET A 224 -2.38 13.08 -26.96
CA MET A 224 -1.62 13.64 -28.08
C MET A 224 -0.96 14.93 -27.60
N ASP A 225 0.32 15.12 -27.93
CA ASP A 225 1.04 16.39 -27.71
C ASP A 225 1.62 16.85 -29.05
N SER A 226 1.25 18.05 -29.49
CA SER A 226 1.67 18.60 -30.80
C SER A 226 1.42 17.65 -31.99
N GLY A 227 0.31 16.91 -31.95
CA GLY A 227 -0.08 15.93 -32.99
C GLY A 227 0.60 14.55 -32.87
N ALA A 228 1.55 14.37 -31.95
CA ALA A 228 2.23 13.09 -31.71
C ALA A 228 1.59 12.32 -30.55
N PHE A 229 1.59 10.99 -30.63
CA PHE A 229 1.14 10.12 -29.55
C PHE A 229 2.13 10.09 -28.40
N VAL A 230 1.65 10.40 -27.20
CA VAL A 230 2.48 10.43 -25.97
C VAL A 230 2.05 9.41 -24.93
N GLY A 231 0.86 8.81 -25.07
CA GLY A 231 0.45 7.65 -24.28
C GLY A 231 -1.06 7.49 -24.13
N ASP A 232 -1.45 6.42 -23.46
CA ASP A 232 -2.83 6.10 -23.15
C ASP A 232 -3.11 6.20 -21.65
N SER A 233 -4.38 6.42 -21.33
CA SER A 233 -4.89 6.53 -19.98
C SER A 233 -6.36 6.11 -19.93
N THR A 234 -6.98 6.29 -18.76
CA THR A 234 -8.42 6.10 -18.57
C THR A 234 -9.01 7.36 -17.97
N LEU A 235 -10.23 7.68 -18.38
CA LEU A 235 -11.07 8.69 -17.74
C LEU A 235 -12.12 7.96 -16.91
N GLU A 236 -12.23 8.34 -15.65
CA GLU A 236 -13.34 7.92 -14.81
C GLU A 236 -14.59 8.79 -15.08
N ARG A 237 -15.72 8.44 -14.47
CA ARG A 237 -16.92 9.28 -14.61
C ARG A 237 -16.63 10.66 -14.02
N LEU A 238 -16.73 11.69 -14.85
CA LEU A 238 -16.44 13.06 -14.44
C LEU A 238 -17.72 13.89 -14.47
N SER A 239 -18.21 14.30 -13.30
CA SER A 239 -19.37 15.19 -13.19
C SER A 239 -19.10 16.54 -13.83
N GLN A 240 -20.17 17.30 -14.12
CA GLN A 240 -20.03 18.70 -14.51
C GLN A 240 -19.27 19.47 -13.43
N GLN A 241 -18.38 20.36 -13.87
CA GLN A 241 -17.47 21.14 -13.02
C GLN A 241 -16.52 20.30 -12.15
N GLY A 242 -16.50 18.97 -12.32
CA GLY A 242 -15.56 18.10 -11.64
C GLY A 242 -14.16 18.19 -12.27
N THR A 243 -13.15 17.82 -11.48
CA THR A 243 -11.75 17.76 -11.91
C THR A 243 -11.31 16.31 -12.05
N ALA A 244 -10.55 16.00 -13.09
CA ALA A 244 -9.92 14.69 -13.27
C ALA A 244 -8.43 14.83 -13.55
N ARG A 245 -7.66 13.85 -13.08
CA ARG A 245 -6.23 13.72 -13.35
C ARG A 245 -5.99 12.57 -14.32
N VAL A 246 -5.42 12.88 -15.48
CA VAL A 246 -5.10 11.91 -16.54
C VAL A 246 -3.59 11.73 -16.58
N LEU A 247 -3.10 10.57 -16.14
CA LEU A 247 -1.69 10.20 -16.24
C LEU A 247 -1.44 9.51 -17.57
N TYR A 248 -0.42 9.94 -18.32
CA TYR A 248 -0.25 9.48 -19.70
C TYR A 248 1.15 8.98 -20.06
N GLY A 249 2.12 9.06 -19.15
CA GLY A 249 3.45 8.53 -19.42
C GLY A 249 4.44 8.75 -18.29
N ILE A 250 5.62 8.13 -18.39
CA ILE A 250 6.76 8.41 -17.51
C ILE A 250 7.43 9.70 -17.99
N ASP A 251 7.76 10.60 -17.06
CA ASP A 251 8.48 11.83 -17.37
C ASP A 251 9.99 11.59 -17.36
N ARG A 252 10.55 11.25 -18.53
CA ARG A 252 11.99 10.97 -18.65
C ARG A 252 12.88 12.21 -18.53
N GLY A 253 12.32 13.41 -18.70
CA GLY A 253 13.06 14.66 -18.56
C GLY A 253 13.22 15.11 -17.11
N LEU A 254 12.48 14.49 -16.17
CA LEU A 254 12.54 14.84 -14.75
C LEU A 254 13.11 13.68 -13.93
N ILE A 255 14.34 13.87 -13.43
CA ILE A 255 14.99 12.96 -12.50
C ILE A 255 14.69 13.42 -11.07
N VAL A 256 14.22 12.49 -10.24
CA VAL A 256 13.88 12.75 -8.84
C VAL A 256 14.63 11.79 -7.94
N SER A 257 15.62 12.30 -7.22
CA SER A 257 16.38 11.50 -6.25
C SER A 257 15.91 11.87 -4.84
N ARG A 258 15.55 10.85 -4.07
CA ARG A 258 15.12 10.96 -2.68
C ARG A 258 16.19 10.43 -1.75
N THR A 259 16.53 11.20 -0.74
CA THR A 259 17.41 10.79 0.35
C THR A 259 16.81 11.19 1.68
N ASP A 260 16.77 10.26 2.62
CA ASP A 260 16.31 10.53 3.98
C ASP A 260 17.52 10.73 4.89
N THR A 261 17.45 11.71 5.78
CA THR A 261 18.43 11.81 6.86
C THR A 261 18.17 10.74 7.90
N PRO A 262 19.19 10.30 8.66
CA PRO A 262 18.97 9.45 9.82
C PRO A 262 17.94 10.07 10.77
N HIS A 263 17.11 9.22 11.35
CA HIS A 263 16.17 9.63 12.38
C HIS A 263 16.94 10.18 13.57
N VAL A 264 16.57 11.39 13.97
CA VAL A 264 17.07 12.04 15.18
C VAL A 264 15.98 11.98 16.22
N ASP A 265 16.28 11.26 17.29
CA ASP A 265 15.41 11.12 18.44
C ASP A 265 16.02 11.87 19.63
N SER A 266 15.24 12.75 20.22
CA SER A 266 15.67 13.63 21.30
C SER A 266 14.63 13.67 22.40
N VAL A 267 15.10 13.68 23.65
CA VAL A 267 14.24 13.86 24.82
C VAL A 267 14.06 15.35 25.05
N ASN A 268 12.84 15.83 24.90
CA ASN A 268 12.51 17.24 25.01
C ASN A 268 12.06 17.61 26.41
N ARG A 269 11.37 16.68 27.09
CA ARG A 269 10.87 16.90 28.45
C ARG A 269 10.91 15.62 29.27
N ILE A 270 11.22 15.76 30.56
CA ILE A 270 11.14 14.66 31.52
C ILE A 270 10.26 15.06 32.68
N ASP A 271 9.29 14.21 32.93
CA ASP A 271 8.40 14.29 34.08
C ASP A 271 8.64 13.06 34.96
N VAL A 272 8.91 13.30 36.25
CA VAL A 272 9.10 12.23 37.22
C VAL A 272 7.90 12.22 38.16
N THR A 273 7.18 11.11 38.17
CA THR A 273 6.12 10.84 39.13
C THR A 273 6.70 10.07 40.33
N LYS A 274 5.89 9.34 41.10
CA LYS A 274 6.40 8.59 42.26
C LYS A 274 7.41 7.53 41.82
N GLU A 275 6.92 6.54 41.06
CA GLU A 275 7.70 5.37 40.65
C GLU A 275 8.11 5.39 39.18
N ASP A 276 7.48 6.25 38.37
CA ASP A 276 7.70 6.28 36.93
C ASP A 276 8.31 7.59 36.45
N VAL A 277 9.12 7.47 35.42
CA VAL A 277 9.68 8.56 34.61
C VAL A 277 8.98 8.53 33.27
N GLN A 278 8.36 9.64 32.91
CA GLN A 278 7.82 9.87 31.58
C GLN A 278 8.81 10.74 30.80
N ALA A 279 9.40 10.16 29.77
CA ALA A 279 10.29 10.85 28.84
C ALA A 279 9.49 11.24 27.59
N HIS A 280 9.26 12.53 27.39
CA HIS A 280 8.66 13.06 26.17
C HIS A 280 9.74 13.23 25.11
N ARG A 281 9.56 12.52 24.02
CA ARG A 281 10.50 12.43 22.92
C ARG A 281 9.95 13.06 21.67
N ARG A 282 10.86 13.60 20.87
CA ARG A 282 10.60 14.00 19.50
C ARG A 282 11.53 13.24 18.60
N GLU A 283 10.92 12.42 17.76
CA GLU A 283 11.57 11.81 16.62
C GLU A 283 11.39 12.71 15.41
N SER A 284 12.44 12.82 14.61
CA SER A 284 12.44 13.74 13.49
C SER A 284 13.45 13.36 12.43
N PHE A 285 13.10 13.59 11.17
CA PHE A 285 14.00 13.37 10.04
C PHE A 285 13.60 14.26 8.87
N ASP A 286 14.54 14.47 7.94
CA ASP A 286 14.32 15.23 6.72
C ASP A 286 14.25 14.26 5.53
N ILE A 287 13.22 14.39 4.71
CA ILE A 287 13.19 13.88 3.34
C ILE A 287 13.75 14.97 2.43
N ARG A 288 14.84 14.69 1.72
CA ARG A 288 15.41 15.59 0.72
C ARG A 288 15.17 15.05 -0.67
N LEU A 289 14.55 15.88 -1.50
CA LEU A 289 14.35 15.61 -2.92
C LEU A 289 15.25 16.52 -3.75
N GLN A 290 16.02 15.91 -4.63
CA GLN A 290 16.75 16.58 -5.69
C GLN A 290 15.97 16.38 -6.99
N LEU A 291 15.33 17.46 -7.45
CA LEU A 291 14.54 17.49 -8.67
C LEU A 291 15.40 18.09 -9.79
N ARG A 292 15.78 17.29 -10.77
CA ARG A 292 16.59 17.74 -11.90
C ARG A 292 15.78 17.65 -13.19
N ASN A 293 15.57 18.80 -13.81
CA ASN A 293 14.89 18.92 -15.09
C ASN A 293 15.92 19.01 -16.22
N GLU A 294 15.93 18.01 -17.09
CA GLU A 294 16.81 17.93 -18.26
C GLU A 294 16.15 18.47 -19.54
N ASP A 295 14.87 18.87 -19.48
CA ASP A 295 14.14 19.41 -20.63
C ASP A 295 14.32 20.92 -20.83
N SER A 296 13.99 21.38 -22.04
CA SER A 296 14.01 22.78 -22.49
C SER A 296 12.82 23.62 -21.98
N GLU A 297 11.88 23.01 -21.26
CA GLU A 297 10.71 23.67 -20.69
C GLU A 297 10.70 23.54 -19.17
N ALA A 298 10.13 24.54 -18.48
CA ALA A 298 9.90 24.43 -17.04
C ALA A 298 8.94 23.27 -16.72
N ARG A 299 9.11 22.68 -15.54
CA ARG A 299 8.29 21.56 -15.06
C ARG A 299 7.66 21.95 -13.72
N MET A 300 6.34 21.93 -13.67
CA MET A 300 5.62 21.94 -12.41
C MET A 300 5.59 20.50 -11.88
N VAL A 301 6.18 20.28 -10.71
CA VAL A 301 6.23 18.98 -10.06
C VAL A 301 5.20 18.98 -8.92
N VAL A 302 4.32 17.98 -8.93
CA VAL A 302 3.42 17.67 -7.82
C VAL A 302 4.01 16.45 -7.12
N TYR A 303 4.53 16.66 -5.92
CA TYR A 303 5.07 15.58 -5.08
C TYR A 303 4.02 15.19 -4.05
N ASP A 304 3.60 13.93 -4.12
CA ASP A 304 2.53 13.34 -3.33
C ASP A 304 3.15 12.33 -2.37
N LEU A 305 3.34 12.77 -1.13
CA LEU A 305 4.01 12.03 -0.07
C LEU A 305 3.00 11.24 0.75
N GLN A 306 3.19 9.93 0.81
CA GLN A 306 2.58 9.08 1.82
C GLN A 306 3.34 9.24 3.15
N LEU A 307 2.66 9.72 4.18
CA LEU A 307 3.21 9.83 5.53
C LEU A 307 3.32 8.43 6.14
N SER A 308 4.49 8.13 6.71
CA SER A 308 4.75 6.89 7.40
C SER A 308 4.07 6.88 8.77
N GLU A 309 3.62 5.69 9.17
CA GLU A 309 3.12 5.41 10.51
C GLU A 309 4.17 4.64 11.30
N SER A 310 4.36 4.98 12.57
CA SER A 310 5.18 4.24 13.52
C SER A 310 4.46 4.17 14.86
N ASP A 311 4.40 2.99 15.47
CA ASP A 311 3.72 2.72 16.74
C ASP A 311 2.27 3.25 16.83
N GLY A 312 1.52 3.20 15.72
CA GLY A 312 0.13 3.66 15.70
C GLY A 312 -0.03 5.18 15.56
N GLN A 313 1.05 5.92 15.31
CA GLN A 313 1.04 7.37 15.13
C GLN A 313 1.73 7.78 13.82
N LEU A 314 1.08 8.68 13.09
CA LEU A 314 1.62 9.27 11.87
C LEU A 314 2.64 10.36 12.21
N PHE A 315 3.71 10.44 11.42
CA PHE A 315 4.51 11.65 11.39
C PHE A 315 3.70 12.82 10.82
N HIS A 316 3.88 14.01 11.39
CA HIS A 316 3.35 15.24 10.81
C HIS A 316 4.44 16.03 10.10
N ILE A 317 4.03 16.89 9.17
CA ILE A 317 4.96 17.79 8.49
C ILE A 317 5.21 18.99 9.39
N ALA A 318 6.46 19.22 9.75
CA ALA A 318 6.88 20.41 10.48
C ALA A 318 7.18 21.57 9.54
N ARG A 319 7.73 21.29 8.34
CA ARG A 319 7.97 22.28 7.27
C ARG A 319 8.43 21.60 5.96
N PRO A 320 8.28 22.27 4.80
CA PRO A 320 7.39 23.42 4.57
C PRO A 320 5.92 23.00 4.67
N ASP A 321 5.01 23.96 4.74
CA ASP A 321 3.58 23.66 4.72
C ASP A 321 3.20 23.02 3.36
N PRO A 322 2.51 21.87 3.37
CA PRO A 322 2.00 21.28 2.15
C PRO A 322 0.88 22.13 1.57
N VAL A 323 0.66 22.01 0.26
CA VAL A 323 -0.45 22.69 -0.43
C VAL A 323 -1.80 22.06 -0.10
N ASP A 324 -1.79 20.76 0.17
CA ASP A 324 -2.95 20.01 0.63
C ASP A 324 -2.50 18.82 1.48
N THR A 325 -3.30 18.48 2.49
CA THR A 325 -3.07 17.33 3.37
C THR A 325 -4.38 16.60 3.56
N ASN A 326 -4.38 15.30 3.31
CA ASN A 326 -5.56 14.47 3.49
C ASN A 326 -5.16 13.14 4.14
N LEU A 327 -5.66 12.91 5.36
CA LEU A 327 -5.36 11.73 6.18
C LEU A 327 -3.85 11.52 6.37
N ASP A 328 -3.29 10.61 5.61
CA ASP A 328 -1.92 10.11 5.62
C ASP A 328 -1.14 10.57 4.38
N ARG A 329 -1.66 11.55 3.63
CA ARG A 329 -1.02 12.07 2.41
C ARG A 329 -0.82 13.57 2.46
N ALA A 330 0.29 14.02 1.88
CA ALA A 330 0.62 15.43 1.77
C ALA A 330 1.13 15.79 0.37
N ILE A 331 0.64 16.90 -0.17
CA ILE A 331 0.91 17.34 -1.54
C ILE A 331 1.77 18.60 -1.51
N PHE A 332 2.87 18.57 -2.25
CA PHE A 332 3.77 19.70 -2.47
C PHE A 332 3.82 20.06 -3.95
N ARG A 333 3.92 21.36 -4.25
CA ARG A 333 4.08 21.86 -5.62
C ARG A 333 5.40 22.62 -5.74
N VAL A 334 6.23 22.20 -6.69
CA VAL A 334 7.57 22.75 -6.91
C VAL A 334 7.74 23.10 -8.38
N SER A 335 8.22 24.32 -8.68
CA SER A 335 8.43 24.79 -10.05
C SER A 335 9.90 24.70 -10.43
N VAL A 336 10.26 23.65 -11.17
CA VAL A 336 11.64 23.40 -11.59
C VAL A 336 11.88 24.06 -12.95
N PRO A 337 12.78 25.05 -13.05
CA PRO A 337 13.08 25.71 -14.33
C PRO A 337 13.63 24.73 -15.37
N SER A 338 13.63 25.14 -16.64
CA SER A 338 14.27 24.37 -17.71
C SER A 338 15.77 24.19 -17.44
N ALA A 339 16.29 22.99 -17.74
CA ALA A 339 17.71 22.65 -17.63
C ALA A 339 18.33 23.00 -16.27
N ALA A 340 17.55 22.90 -15.20
CA ALA A 340 17.91 23.31 -13.85
C ALA A 340 17.56 22.24 -12.82
N SER A 341 18.12 22.40 -11.62
CA SER A 341 17.78 21.58 -10.45
C SER A 341 17.17 22.42 -9.35
N GLN A 342 16.28 21.80 -8.57
CA GLN A 342 15.71 22.40 -7.38
C GLN A 342 15.67 21.37 -6.25
N GLU A 343 15.89 21.85 -5.03
CA GLU A 343 15.82 21.05 -3.83
C GLU A 343 14.51 21.31 -3.07
N LEU A 344 13.86 20.24 -2.62
CA LEU A 344 12.78 20.30 -1.64
C LEU A 344 13.20 19.51 -0.40
N VAL A 345 13.19 20.16 0.76
CA VAL A 345 13.49 19.53 2.05
C VAL A 345 12.24 19.55 2.91
N ILE A 346 11.73 18.36 3.25
CA ILE A 346 10.53 18.18 4.07
C ILE A 346 10.97 17.62 5.42
N ARG A 347 10.69 18.36 6.49
CA ARG A 347 10.91 17.95 7.87
C ARG A 347 9.67 17.23 8.38
N LEU A 348 9.84 15.98 8.78
CA LEU A 348 8.82 15.22 9.49
C LEU A 348 9.17 15.14 10.98
N GLU A 349 8.15 15.27 11.82
CA GLU A 349 8.27 15.17 13.27
C GLU A 349 7.15 14.30 13.84
N ARG A 350 7.47 13.60 14.93
CA ARG A 350 6.52 12.83 15.74
C ARG A 350 6.89 13.04 17.20
N ASP A 351 5.93 13.52 17.98
CA ASP A 351 6.05 13.62 19.44
C ASP A 351 5.43 12.38 20.08
N TYR A 352 6.20 11.70 20.92
CA TYR A 352 5.73 10.52 21.65
C TYR A 352 6.27 10.51 23.08
N SER A 353 5.81 9.58 23.92
CA SER A 353 6.30 9.49 25.30
C SER A 353 6.55 8.07 25.73
N ASP A 354 7.72 7.85 26.31
CA ASP A 354 8.09 6.58 26.94
C ASP A 354 7.87 6.66 28.44
N THR A 355 7.38 5.58 29.02
CA THR A 355 7.27 5.43 30.47
C THR A 355 8.24 4.36 30.94
N MET A 356 9.13 4.74 31.86
CA MET A 356 10.12 3.86 32.46
C MET A 356 9.95 3.86 33.96
N ARG A 357 10.21 2.74 34.62
CA ARG A 357 10.33 2.74 36.08
C ARG A 357 11.57 3.53 36.48
N LEU A 358 11.45 4.43 37.44
CA LEU A 358 12.56 5.22 37.97
C LEU A 358 13.72 4.34 38.47
N SER A 359 13.41 3.14 39.00
CA SER A 359 14.42 2.16 39.43
C SER A 359 15.21 1.51 38.30
N SER A 360 14.69 1.55 37.06
CA SER A 360 15.32 0.96 35.88
C SER A 360 16.17 1.95 35.08
N VAL A 361 16.10 3.24 35.42
CA VAL A 361 16.88 4.29 34.76
C VAL A 361 18.33 4.21 35.23
N SER A 362 19.27 4.09 34.27
CA SER A 362 20.69 4.04 34.57
C SER A 362 21.25 5.43 34.88
N THR A 363 22.35 5.48 35.65
CA THR A 363 23.06 6.73 35.94
C THR A 363 23.52 7.46 34.67
N SER A 364 23.95 6.70 33.65
CA SER A 364 24.40 7.27 32.37
C SER A 364 23.28 8.03 31.63
N LEU A 365 22.06 7.49 31.68
CA LEU A 365 20.89 8.09 31.04
C LEU A 365 20.45 9.34 31.81
N ILE A 366 20.49 9.29 33.15
CA ILE A 366 20.25 10.48 33.99
C ILE A 366 21.26 11.59 33.66
N ASP A 367 22.54 11.25 33.54
CA ASP A 367 23.59 12.21 33.20
C ASP A 367 23.45 12.80 31.80
N GLU A 368 22.95 12.02 30.84
CA GLU A 368 22.61 12.52 29.50
C GLU A 368 21.48 13.56 29.60
N TRP A 369 20.40 13.24 30.31
CA TRP A 369 19.26 14.13 30.49
C TRP A 369 19.59 15.43 31.22
N LEU A 370 20.43 15.35 32.26
CA LEU A 370 20.86 16.50 33.06
C LEU A 370 21.85 17.42 32.31
N ARG A 371 22.62 16.88 31.36
CA ARG A 371 23.57 17.66 30.54
C ARG A 371 22.94 18.26 29.28
N GLY A 372 21.92 17.60 28.74
CA GLY A 372 21.19 18.04 27.54
C GLY A 372 20.27 19.23 27.80
N ASP A 373 19.64 19.73 26.73
CA ASP A 373 18.63 20.81 26.78
C ASP A 373 17.22 20.26 27.11
N THR A 374 17.16 19.29 28.02
CA THR A 374 15.91 18.61 28.39
C THR A 374 15.10 19.46 29.37
N GLN A 375 13.85 19.76 29.04
CA GLN A 375 12.96 20.48 29.94
C GLN A 375 12.55 19.60 31.12
N MET A 376 12.70 20.11 32.35
CA MET A 376 12.29 19.40 33.57
C MET A 376 12.00 20.41 34.68
N SER A 377 11.11 20.03 35.61
CA SER A 377 10.85 20.85 36.80
C SER A 377 12.08 20.88 37.72
N PRO A 378 12.25 21.93 38.57
CA PRO A 378 13.33 21.95 39.56
C PRO A 378 13.32 20.72 40.47
N SER A 379 12.14 20.30 40.94
CA SER A 379 11.97 19.08 41.75
C SER A 379 12.38 17.80 41.01
N THR A 380 12.11 17.72 39.71
CA THR A 380 12.53 16.58 38.88
C THR A 380 14.04 16.53 38.76
N ARG A 381 14.68 17.68 38.51
CA ARG A 381 16.13 17.78 38.40
C ARG A 381 16.83 17.38 39.70
N ASP A 382 16.32 17.87 40.84
CA ASP A 382 16.87 17.55 42.16
C ASP A 382 16.72 16.06 42.47
N LYS A 383 15.55 15.47 42.20
CA LYS A 383 15.29 14.05 42.41
C LYS A 383 16.19 13.16 41.56
N LEU A 384 16.36 13.49 40.28
CA LEU A 384 17.27 12.76 39.37
C LEU A 384 18.74 12.90 39.79
N THR A 385 19.16 14.09 40.22
CA THR A 385 20.52 14.34 40.71
C THR A 385 20.79 13.53 41.98
N ALA A 386 19.87 13.53 42.93
CA ALA A 386 19.97 12.73 44.16
C ALA A 386 20.03 11.23 43.84
N LEU A 387 19.19 10.76 42.91
CA LEU A 387 19.18 9.37 42.48
C LEU A 387 20.49 8.96 41.80
N ALA A 388 21.03 9.79 40.90
CA ALA A 388 22.30 9.53 40.22
C ALA A 388 23.46 9.46 41.23
N THR A 389 23.52 10.37 42.20
CA THR A 389 24.52 10.34 43.27
C THR A 389 24.38 9.10 44.14
N LEU A 390 23.15 8.74 44.53
CA LEU A 390 22.90 7.54 45.33
C LEU A 390 23.29 6.26 44.58
N GLN A 391 22.94 6.15 43.29
CA GLN A 391 23.34 5.01 42.46
C GLN A 391 24.87 4.88 42.35
N ARG A 392 25.60 5.99 42.19
CA ARG A 392 27.08 5.98 42.21
C ARG A 392 27.62 5.48 43.54
N ASN A 393 27.12 6.03 44.65
CA ASN A 393 27.55 5.63 45.99
C ASN A 393 27.27 4.14 46.27
N ILE A 394 26.12 3.62 45.81
CA ILE A 394 25.79 2.19 45.88
C ILE A 394 26.83 1.37 45.10
N SER A 395 27.07 1.72 43.83
CA SER A 395 28.03 1.00 42.99
C SER A 395 29.46 1.03 43.54
N GLU A 396 29.91 2.16 44.11
CA GLU A 396 31.21 2.29 44.76
C GLU A 396 31.30 1.43 46.04
N ASN A 397 30.24 1.39 46.85
CA ASN A 397 30.18 0.59 48.06
C ASN A 397 30.13 -0.91 47.75
N GLU A 398 29.40 -1.33 46.73
CA GLU A 398 29.36 -2.71 46.24
C GLU A 398 30.73 -3.16 45.72
N ALA A 399 31.42 -2.29 44.95
CA ALA A 399 32.78 -2.57 44.50
C ALA A 399 33.75 -2.74 45.69
N THR A 400 33.63 -1.88 46.70
CA THR A 400 34.44 -1.96 47.93
C THR A 400 34.14 -3.24 48.72
N LEU A 401 32.86 -3.61 48.89
CA LEU A 401 32.46 -4.85 49.55
C LEU A 401 33.01 -6.08 48.84
N LYS A 402 32.98 -6.08 47.50
CA LYS A 402 33.56 -7.16 46.69
C LYS A 402 35.07 -7.26 46.91
N GLN A 403 35.79 -6.13 46.83
CA GLN A 403 37.23 -6.09 47.06
C GLN A 403 37.60 -6.60 48.47
N LEU A 404 36.94 -6.09 49.52
CA LEU A 404 37.17 -6.54 50.90
C LEU A 404 36.84 -8.03 51.08
N GLY A 405 35.81 -8.53 50.40
CA GLY A 405 35.44 -9.94 50.37
C GLY A 405 36.53 -10.81 49.74
N ASP A 406 37.08 -10.36 48.60
CA ASP A 406 38.17 -11.04 47.89
C ASP A 406 39.46 -11.04 48.73
N GLU A 407 39.84 -9.90 49.33
CA GLU A 407 40.99 -9.78 50.23
C GLU A 407 40.85 -10.68 51.46
N ARG A 408 39.66 -10.70 52.07
CA ARG A 408 39.38 -11.58 53.22
C ARG A 408 39.54 -13.05 52.83
N GLN A 409 39.06 -13.43 51.65
CA GLN A 409 39.17 -14.80 51.18
C GLN A 409 40.64 -15.20 50.98
N GLN A 410 41.46 -14.31 50.41
CA GLN A 410 42.91 -14.53 50.28
C GLN A 410 43.59 -14.74 51.64
N LEU A 411 43.28 -13.93 52.65
CA LEU A 411 43.86 -14.09 53.98
C LEU A 411 43.40 -15.39 54.67
N ILE A 412 42.15 -15.81 54.47
CA ILE A 412 41.65 -17.09 54.99
C ILE A 412 42.42 -18.26 54.36
N ASP A 413 42.69 -18.20 53.06
CA ASP A 413 43.41 -19.26 52.37
C ASP A 413 44.90 -19.29 52.76
N GLU A 414 45.51 -18.12 53.00
CA GLU A 414 46.86 -18.01 53.55
C GLU A 414 46.95 -18.54 54.99
N GLN A 415 45.92 -18.31 55.80
CA GLN A 415 45.83 -18.87 57.16
C GLN A 415 45.76 -20.40 57.11
N LYS A 416 44.97 -20.98 56.20
CA LYS A 416 44.91 -22.44 56.00
C LYS A 416 46.27 -23.01 55.60
N ARG A 417 46.97 -22.35 54.67
CA ARG A 417 48.32 -22.73 54.23
C ARG A 417 49.32 -22.70 55.39
N THR A 418 49.29 -21.63 56.19
CA THR A 418 50.15 -21.47 57.36
C THR A 418 49.88 -22.55 58.42
N ARG A 419 48.61 -22.88 58.69
CA ARG A 419 48.23 -23.99 59.60
C ARG A 419 48.78 -25.32 59.11
N SER A 420 48.63 -25.63 57.82
CA SER A 420 49.16 -26.86 57.22
C SER A 420 50.70 -26.94 57.29
N ASN A 421 51.40 -25.81 57.14
CA ASN A 421 52.86 -25.76 57.30
C ASN A 421 53.29 -26.03 58.75
N ILE A 422 52.57 -25.49 59.75
CA ILE A 422 52.82 -25.76 61.18
C ILE A 422 52.62 -27.25 61.49
N GLU A 423 51.53 -27.85 61.00
CA GLU A 423 51.23 -29.27 61.15
C GLU A 423 52.34 -30.15 60.55
N SER A 424 52.90 -29.75 59.41
CA SER A 424 53.96 -30.50 58.71
C SER A 424 55.34 -30.42 59.37
N LEU A 425 55.66 -29.32 60.07
CA LEU A 425 56.97 -29.07 60.67
C LEU A 425 57.12 -29.57 62.12
N GLY A 426 55.99 -29.84 62.80
CA GLY A 426 55.97 -30.23 64.21
C GLY A 426 56.14 -29.03 65.16
N SER A 427 55.39 -29.04 66.27
CA SER A 427 55.21 -27.90 67.17
C SER A 427 56.44 -27.47 67.99
N ASP A 428 57.50 -28.29 68.04
CA ASP A 428 58.71 -28.06 68.86
C ASP A 428 59.89 -27.45 68.09
N THR A 429 59.68 -26.96 66.86
CA THR A 429 60.76 -26.40 66.02
C THR A 429 60.81 -24.87 66.11
N ALA A 430 62.01 -24.27 66.11
CA ALA A 430 62.17 -22.80 66.12
C ALA A 430 61.39 -22.05 65.02
N PRO A 431 61.19 -22.60 63.79
CA PRO A 431 60.31 -22.01 62.78
C PRO A 431 58.82 -21.99 63.16
N ALA A 432 58.33 -22.90 64.01
CA ALA A 432 56.92 -22.97 64.40
C ALA A 432 56.47 -21.73 65.20
N ALA A 433 57.36 -21.13 65.99
CA ALA A 433 57.08 -19.88 66.71
C ALA A 433 56.82 -18.71 65.74
N THR A 434 57.60 -18.61 64.65
CA THR A 434 57.43 -17.58 63.61
C THR A 434 56.10 -17.74 62.87
N PHE A 435 55.73 -18.96 62.48
CA PHE A 435 54.43 -19.22 61.83
C PHE A 435 53.24 -18.97 62.76
N THR A 436 53.39 -19.23 64.06
CA THR A 436 52.35 -18.93 65.06
C THR A 436 52.13 -17.41 65.19
N ALA A 437 53.20 -16.62 65.19
CA ALA A 437 53.11 -15.17 65.17
C ALA A 437 52.43 -14.64 63.88
N ALA A 438 52.79 -15.19 62.72
CA ALA A 438 52.15 -14.84 61.44
C ALA A 438 50.65 -15.21 61.43
N LEU A 439 50.27 -16.32 62.05
CA LEU A 439 48.87 -16.74 62.16
C LEU A 439 48.04 -15.76 63.03
N MET A 440 48.61 -15.24 64.12
CA MET A 440 47.97 -14.19 64.93
C MET A 440 47.81 -12.88 64.13
N GLU A 441 48.79 -12.51 63.31
CA GLU A 441 48.72 -11.32 62.45
C GLU A 441 47.66 -11.45 61.34
N LEU A 442 47.57 -12.64 60.72
CA LEU A 442 46.51 -12.96 59.77
C LEU A 442 45.12 -12.90 60.44
N GLU A 443 44.97 -13.45 61.65
CA GLU A 443 43.70 -13.38 62.40
C GLU A 443 43.31 -11.94 62.74
N ALA A 444 44.26 -11.11 63.18
CA ALA A 444 44.01 -9.69 63.43
C ALA A 444 43.60 -8.94 62.16
N SER A 445 44.24 -9.24 61.02
CA SER A 445 43.92 -8.65 59.72
C SER A 445 42.54 -9.08 59.20
N ILE A 446 42.19 -10.36 59.33
CA ILE A 446 40.86 -10.90 59.00
C ILE A 446 39.79 -10.24 59.88
N GLN A 447 40.03 -10.06 61.18
CA GLN A 447 39.11 -9.36 62.07
C GLN A 447 38.88 -7.91 61.62
N LYS A 448 39.94 -7.19 61.23
CA LYS A 448 39.85 -5.83 60.70
C LYS A 448 39.01 -5.77 59.41
N LEU A 449 39.26 -6.68 58.46
CA LEU A 449 38.46 -6.76 57.23
C LEU A 449 36.99 -7.06 57.53
N ASN A 450 36.70 -7.97 58.47
CA ASN A 450 35.33 -8.25 58.88
C ASN A 450 34.62 -7.03 59.47
N GLN A 451 35.32 -6.20 60.25
CA GLN A 451 34.78 -4.93 60.75
C GLN A 451 34.46 -3.96 59.61
N GLN A 452 35.36 -3.83 58.61
CA GLN A 452 35.13 -2.98 57.44
C GLN A 452 33.95 -3.48 56.59
N ILE A 453 33.87 -4.79 56.33
CA ILE A 453 32.75 -5.40 55.62
C ILE A 453 31.44 -5.14 56.37
N ALA A 454 31.41 -5.28 57.70
CA ALA A 454 30.23 -5.02 58.51
C ALA A 454 29.78 -3.54 58.41
N GLU A 455 30.72 -2.59 58.42
CA GLU A 455 30.42 -1.17 58.26
C GLU A 455 29.88 -0.86 56.85
N HIS A 456 30.54 -1.32 55.79
CA HIS A 456 30.06 -1.14 54.42
C HIS A 456 28.71 -1.86 54.15
N THR A 457 28.44 -2.97 54.85
CA THR A 457 27.13 -3.65 54.79
C THR A 457 26.04 -2.81 55.47
N LYS A 458 26.36 -2.11 56.55
CA LYS A 458 25.44 -1.16 57.21
C LYS A 458 25.16 0.05 56.31
N VAL A 459 26.20 0.60 55.68
CA VAL A 459 26.07 1.68 54.69
C VAL A 459 25.20 1.23 53.50
N ALA A 460 25.38 0.00 52.99
CA ALA A 460 24.54 -0.55 51.92
C ALA A 460 23.03 -0.50 52.29
N ARG A 461 22.68 -0.92 53.51
CA ARG A 461 21.29 -0.85 53.98
C ARG A 461 20.77 0.58 54.06
N GLN A 462 21.61 1.53 54.48
CA GLN A 462 21.24 2.95 54.50
C GLN A 462 20.96 3.47 53.09
N PHE A 463 21.73 3.04 52.09
CA PHE A 463 21.46 3.40 50.69
C PHE A 463 20.18 2.78 50.15
N ASP A 464 19.86 1.53 50.54
CA ASP A 464 18.59 0.89 50.19
C ASP A 464 17.39 1.65 50.78
N ASP A 465 17.50 2.09 52.04
CA ASP A 465 16.47 2.91 52.70
C ASP A 465 16.31 4.27 52.00
N GLN A 466 17.42 4.98 51.73
CA GLN A 466 17.41 6.26 51.00
C GLN A 466 16.82 6.10 49.59
N ARG A 467 17.12 5.00 48.92
CA ARG A 467 16.57 4.69 47.60
C ARG A 467 15.06 4.47 47.70
N ALA A 468 14.59 3.74 48.71
CA ALA A 468 13.15 3.54 48.93
C ALA A 468 12.42 4.86 49.24
N GLU A 469 13.03 5.76 50.02
CA GLU A 469 12.49 7.10 50.31
C GLU A 469 12.35 7.94 49.02
N LEU A 470 13.42 8.01 48.22
CA LEU A 470 13.40 8.71 46.93
C LEU A 470 12.35 8.15 45.97
N MET A 471 12.10 6.84 46.00
CA MET A 471 11.11 6.18 45.14
C MET A 471 9.67 6.35 45.63
N THR A 472 9.43 6.50 46.94
CA THR A 472 8.08 6.64 47.52
C THR A 472 7.61 8.09 47.64
N GLY A 473 8.52 9.05 47.50
CA GLY A 473 8.20 10.49 47.46
C GLY A 473 7.67 11.04 48.78
N LYS A 474 8.13 10.48 49.90
CA LYS A 474 7.86 10.99 51.26
C LYS A 474 8.92 11.98 51.73
#